data_AF-A0A5J9VK15-F1
#
_entry.id   AF-A0A5J9VK15-F1
#
_cell.length_a   1.000
_cell.length_b   1.000
_cell.length_c   1.000
_cell.angle_alpha   90.00
_cell.angle_beta   90.00
_cell.angle_gamma   90.00
#
_symmetry.space_group_name_H-M   'P 1'
#
loop_
_entity.id
_entity.type
_entity.pdbx_description
1 polymer ?
#
loop_
_entity_poly.entity_id
_entity_poly.type
_entity_poly.pdbx_seq_one_letter_code
_entity_poly.pdbx_strand_id
1 'polypeptide(L)'
;MDRLRRVRHDHLSSGVRVTSYKTIDGRGQSRELSGKGLQLRECEHVIVCCLEIEGGRGHDADAIQVKPLSRHVWVDRCSLRDCADGLVDVTNGSTDVTVSRCHLAAHDKAVLVGASSGHVEDRCIRVTIHHCFFDGTRQRHPRVRFGRVHLYNNYTRDWGIYAVCASVESQIISQCNIYKAGEKKRVFMYMEEQAADRDQISSGRIRSEGDLFLNGGEQHAAYASDAAGDAPWDFEVQDCYQSCSVQPASMALKKLLQCRAGWELVPLPPDVSSTDDKL
;
A
#
# COMPACT_ATOMS: atom_id res chain seq x y z
N MET A 1 1.57 14.39 34.00
CA MET A 1 2.73 15.14 33.47
C MET A 1 2.59 15.19 31.98
N ASP A 2 1.96 16.27 31.49
CA ASP A 2 1.71 16.50 30.08
C ASP A 2 2.98 17.09 29.46
N ARG A 3 3.87 16.24 28.93
CA ARG A 3 4.98 16.72 28.13
C ARG A 3 4.40 17.08 26.76
N LEU A 4 4.14 18.37 26.55
CA LEU A 4 3.98 18.97 25.22
C LEU A 4 5.11 18.46 24.31
N ARG A 5 4.81 17.44 23.51
CA ARG A 5 5.73 16.86 22.53
C ARG A 5 5.89 17.91 21.44
N ARG A 6 7.09 18.47 21.32
CA ARG A 6 7.42 19.40 20.24
C ARG A 6 7.59 18.58 18.96
N VAL A 7 6.49 18.30 18.26
CA VAL A 7 6.53 17.77 16.89
C VAL A 7 7.32 18.79 16.07
N ARG A 8 8.38 18.34 15.39
CA ARG A 8 9.03 19.19 14.39
C ARG A 8 8.36 18.89 13.05
N HIS A 9 7.78 19.92 12.47
CA HIS A 9 7.22 19.88 11.13
C HIS A 9 8.30 20.30 10.15
N ASP A 10 8.67 19.39 9.26
CA ASP A 10 9.59 19.68 8.17
C ASP A 10 8.76 19.80 6.88
N HIS A 11 8.73 20.99 6.29
CA HIS A 11 7.95 21.27 5.08
C HIS A 11 8.82 21.15 3.82
N LEU A 12 8.44 20.23 2.93
CA LEU A 12 9.14 19.92 1.70
C LEU A 12 8.55 20.73 0.53
N SER A 13 9.27 21.76 0.08
CA SER A 13 8.90 22.57 -1.08
C SER A 13 8.92 21.79 -2.40
N SER A 14 9.69 20.71 -2.46
CA SER A 14 9.78 19.77 -3.58
C SER A 14 9.83 18.33 -3.08
N GLY A 15 9.51 17.36 -3.94
CA GLY A 15 9.60 15.95 -3.59
C GLY A 15 11.04 15.57 -3.28
N VAL A 16 11.26 14.81 -2.22
CA VAL A 16 12.61 14.38 -1.83
C VAL A 16 12.96 13.12 -2.60
N ARG A 17 13.94 13.22 -3.50
CA ARG A 17 14.44 12.06 -4.22
C ARG A 17 15.23 11.15 -3.28
N VAL A 18 14.86 9.88 -3.26
CA VAL A 18 15.57 8.83 -2.52
C VAL A 18 16.30 7.95 -3.53
N THR A 19 17.60 7.76 -3.32
CA THR A 19 18.47 6.92 -4.18
C THR A 19 18.59 5.51 -3.62
N SER A 20 19.16 4.59 -4.40
CA SER A 20 19.37 3.19 -4.00
C SER A 20 20.19 3.03 -2.71
N TYR A 21 20.00 1.88 -2.06
CA TYR A 21 20.72 1.43 -0.86
C TYR A 21 20.62 2.45 0.27
N LYS A 22 19.38 2.75 0.67
CA LYS A 22 19.08 3.72 1.73
C LYS A 22 18.01 3.18 2.67
N THR A 23 18.17 3.52 3.95
CA THR A 23 17.11 3.42 4.94
C THR A 23 16.78 4.83 5.41
N ILE A 24 15.52 5.22 5.28
CA ILE A 24 14.95 6.40 5.92
C ILE A 24 14.23 5.91 7.16
N ASP A 25 14.79 6.22 8.32
CA ASP A 25 14.35 5.69 9.62
C ASP A 25 13.89 6.82 10.54
N GLY A 26 12.57 6.92 10.76
CA GLY A 26 12.00 7.86 11.72
C GLY A 26 11.76 7.29 13.11
N ARG A 27 12.31 6.11 13.44
CA ARG A 27 12.27 5.58 14.82
C ARG A 27 12.88 6.57 15.80
N GLY A 28 12.33 6.58 17.02
CA GLY A 28 12.79 7.43 18.12
C GLY A 28 12.50 8.92 17.94
N GLN A 29 11.95 9.34 16.80
CA GLN A 29 11.66 10.74 16.49
C GLN A 29 10.22 10.89 15.98
N SER A 30 9.44 11.80 16.58
CA SER A 30 8.17 12.23 15.97
C SER A 30 8.49 13.44 15.08
N ARG A 31 8.58 13.17 13.79
CA ARG A 31 8.83 14.15 12.72
C ARG A 31 7.72 13.99 11.70
N GLU A 32 6.96 15.04 11.55
CA GLU A 32 5.92 15.09 10.53
C GLU A 32 6.53 15.74 9.29
N LEU A 33 6.60 14.96 8.21
CA LEU A 33 6.97 15.46 6.89
C LEU A 33 5.70 15.97 6.21
N SER A 34 5.76 17.20 5.69
CA SER A 34 4.68 17.76 4.88
C SER A 34 5.17 18.23 3.52
N GLY A 35 4.26 18.49 2.58
CA GLY A 35 4.61 18.87 1.21
C GLY A 35 4.73 17.68 0.26
N LYS A 36 5.70 17.67 -0.65
CA LYS A 36 5.68 16.77 -1.83
C LYS A 36 6.19 15.33 -1.62
N GLY A 37 6.25 14.86 -0.37
CA GLY A 37 6.55 13.46 -0.05
C GLY A 37 7.91 12.95 -0.52
N LEU A 38 8.03 11.62 -0.62
CA LEU A 38 9.23 10.90 -1.02
C LEU A 38 9.10 10.35 -2.45
N GLN A 39 10.16 10.49 -3.23
CA GLN A 39 10.22 10.05 -4.63
C GLN A 39 11.33 9.02 -4.83
N LEU A 40 10.96 7.75 -4.97
CA LEU A 40 11.82 6.61 -5.24
C LEU A 40 11.78 6.32 -6.74
N ARG A 41 12.69 6.96 -7.49
CA ARG A 41 12.76 6.91 -8.96
C ARG A 41 14.02 6.18 -9.39
N GLU A 42 13.87 5.12 -10.18
CA GLU A 42 14.97 4.32 -10.73
C GLU A 42 15.95 3.87 -9.65
N CYS A 43 15.41 3.37 -8.53
CA CYS A 43 16.21 3.00 -7.37
C CYS A 43 15.88 1.61 -6.85
N GLU A 44 16.82 1.04 -6.11
CA GLU A 44 16.64 -0.26 -5.48
C GLU A 44 17.18 -0.36 -4.06
N HIS A 45 16.67 -1.32 -3.30
CA HIS A 45 17.07 -1.57 -1.91
C HIS A 45 16.86 -0.34 -1.03
N VAL A 46 15.60 0.10 -0.93
CA VAL A 46 15.21 1.24 -0.10
C VAL A 46 14.24 0.79 0.99
N ILE A 47 14.51 1.19 2.23
CA ILE A 47 13.60 1.01 3.35
C ILE A 47 13.13 2.40 3.79
N VAL A 48 11.81 2.58 3.89
CA VAL A 48 11.18 3.77 4.46
C VAL A 48 10.41 3.29 5.69
N CYS A 49 10.85 3.65 6.88
CA CYS A 49 10.23 3.16 8.09
C CYS A 49 9.95 4.23 9.15
N CYS A 50 8.84 4.04 9.87
CA CYS A 50 8.43 4.88 10.99
C CYS A 50 8.42 6.37 10.64
N LEU A 51 7.75 6.75 9.55
CA LEU A 51 7.54 8.16 9.19
C LEU A 51 6.08 8.58 9.37
N GLU A 52 5.87 9.83 9.75
CA GLU A 52 4.57 10.50 9.69
C GLU A 52 4.60 11.47 8.51
N ILE A 53 3.73 11.28 7.52
CA ILE A 53 3.63 12.15 6.33
C ILE A 53 2.20 12.66 6.19
N GLU A 54 2.03 13.98 6.17
CA GLU A 54 0.73 14.66 6.09
C GLU A 54 0.80 15.96 5.29
N GLY A 55 -0.33 16.41 4.74
CA GLY A 55 -0.46 17.77 4.24
C GLY A 55 0.32 17.98 2.96
N GLY A 56 0.41 16.94 2.13
CA GLY A 56 0.91 17.09 0.77
C GLY A 56 0.00 18.01 -0.02
N ARG A 57 0.58 19.04 -0.63
CA ARG A 57 -0.15 20.05 -1.42
C ARG A 57 0.51 20.23 -2.78
N GLY A 58 -0.32 20.49 -3.79
CA GLY A 58 0.10 20.67 -5.18
C GLY A 58 -0.12 19.43 -6.04
N HIS A 59 0.08 19.59 -7.35
CA HIS A 59 -0.10 18.51 -8.32
C HIS A 59 0.91 17.36 -8.08
N ASP A 60 0.44 16.12 -8.15
CA ASP A 60 1.24 14.87 -8.03
C ASP A 60 2.04 14.80 -6.72
N ALA A 61 1.45 15.31 -5.63
CA ALA A 61 2.03 15.27 -4.29
C ALA A 61 1.50 14.06 -3.51
N ASP A 62 1.94 12.87 -3.92
CA ASP A 62 1.76 11.63 -3.15
C ASP A 62 2.69 11.59 -1.94
N ALA A 63 2.31 10.88 -0.87
CA ALA A 63 3.19 10.74 0.30
C ALA A 63 4.47 9.95 -0.03
N ILE A 64 4.33 8.83 -0.73
CA ILE A 64 5.43 7.95 -1.17
C ILE A 64 5.18 7.50 -2.61
N GLN A 65 6.12 7.83 -3.49
CA GLN A 65 6.09 7.46 -4.90
C GLN A 65 7.19 6.45 -5.20
N VAL A 66 6.83 5.26 -5.67
CA VAL A 66 7.74 4.24 -6.18
C VAL A 66 7.52 4.14 -7.69
N LYS A 67 8.12 5.09 -8.42
CA LYS A 67 7.94 5.26 -9.88
C LYS A 67 9.05 6.12 -10.50
N PRO A 68 9.58 5.81 -11.70
CA PRO A 68 9.48 4.56 -12.45
C PRO A 68 10.63 3.58 -12.10
N LEU A 69 10.53 2.33 -12.59
CA LEU A 69 11.60 1.32 -12.62
C LEU A 69 12.33 1.09 -11.29
N SER A 70 11.63 1.25 -10.16
CA SER A 70 12.18 1.01 -8.83
C SER A 70 11.86 -0.40 -8.34
N ARG A 71 12.76 -1.01 -7.54
CA ARG A 71 12.54 -2.36 -7.00
C ARG A 71 13.11 -2.59 -5.62
N HIS A 72 12.69 -3.66 -4.95
CA HIS A 72 13.18 -4.01 -3.61
C HIS A 72 13.00 -2.85 -2.61
N VAL A 73 11.75 -2.38 -2.51
CA VAL A 73 11.36 -1.27 -1.63
C VAL A 73 10.49 -1.78 -0.49
N TRP A 74 10.78 -1.33 0.72
CA TRP A 74 9.99 -1.65 1.90
C TRP A 74 9.49 -0.39 2.59
N VAL A 75 8.17 -0.20 2.63
CA VAL A 75 7.50 0.86 3.40
C VAL A 75 6.91 0.23 4.65
N ASP A 76 7.44 0.55 5.83
CA ASP A 76 7.03 -0.06 7.10
C ASP A 76 6.61 0.97 8.16
N ARG A 77 5.51 0.73 8.86
CA ARG A 77 5.11 1.56 10.02
C ARG A 77 5.02 3.06 9.72
N CYS A 78 4.64 3.43 8.52
CA CYS A 78 4.39 4.82 8.19
C CYS A 78 2.93 5.19 8.52
N SER A 79 2.72 6.39 9.08
CA SER A 79 1.41 7.03 9.18
C SER A 79 1.27 8.04 8.04
N LEU A 80 0.33 7.79 7.11
CA LEU A 80 0.17 8.58 5.89
C LEU A 80 -1.26 9.12 5.81
N ARG A 81 -1.43 10.43 5.63
CA ARG A 81 -2.76 11.08 5.55
C ARG A 81 -2.75 12.38 4.75
N ASP A 82 -3.94 12.83 4.34
CA ASP A 82 -4.20 14.17 3.78
C ASP A 82 -3.14 14.70 2.79
N CYS A 83 -2.83 13.90 1.77
CA CYS A 83 -1.99 14.34 0.65
C CYS A 83 -2.86 14.88 -0.50
N ALA A 84 -2.26 15.50 -1.51
CA ALA A 84 -3.06 16.13 -2.57
C ALA A 84 -3.58 15.13 -3.60
N ASP A 85 -2.84 14.04 -3.85
CA ASP A 85 -3.24 13.00 -4.80
C ASP A 85 -3.33 11.61 -4.15
N GLY A 86 -2.29 10.80 -4.17
CA GLY A 86 -2.20 9.47 -3.54
C GLY A 86 -1.51 9.47 -2.17
N LEU A 87 -1.56 8.35 -1.44
CA LEU A 87 -0.63 8.11 -0.32
C LEU A 87 0.56 7.28 -0.79
N VAL A 88 0.31 6.12 -1.40
CA VAL A 88 1.36 5.24 -1.92
C VAL A 88 1.07 4.86 -3.37
N ASP A 89 2.01 5.18 -4.25
CA ASP A 89 1.93 4.85 -5.67
C ASP A 89 3.08 3.92 -6.08
N VAL A 90 2.75 2.75 -6.65
CA VAL A 90 3.71 1.81 -7.25
C VAL A 90 3.34 1.64 -8.73
N THR A 91 4.11 2.27 -9.61
CA THR A 91 3.73 2.41 -11.04
C THR A 91 4.96 2.42 -11.95
N ASN A 92 4.71 2.40 -13.27
CA ASN A 92 5.70 2.55 -14.33
C ASN A 92 6.86 1.53 -14.22
N GLY A 93 6.49 0.25 -14.22
CA GLY A 93 7.40 -0.90 -14.18
C GLY A 93 8.07 -1.14 -12.82
N SER A 94 7.70 -0.42 -11.77
CA SER A 94 8.28 -0.61 -10.43
C SER A 94 7.71 -1.85 -9.75
N THR A 95 8.54 -2.68 -9.12
CA THR A 95 8.14 -4.02 -8.65
C THR A 95 8.81 -4.41 -7.34
N ASP A 96 8.47 -5.56 -6.77
CA ASP A 96 9.03 -6.09 -5.52
C ASP A 96 8.95 -5.07 -4.37
N VAL A 97 7.74 -4.56 -4.13
CA VAL A 97 7.43 -3.59 -3.08
C VAL A 97 6.63 -4.24 -1.96
N THR A 98 7.03 -4.02 -0.71
CA THR A 98 6.25 -4.39 0.48
C THR A 98 5.78 -3.13 1.21
N VAL A 99 4.48 -3.05 1.48
CA VAL A 99 3.88 -2.05 2.37
C VAL A 99 3.36 -2.78 3.60
N SER A 100 3.98 -2.55 4.75
CA SER A 100 3.64 -3.28 5.97
C SER A 100 3.37 -2.37 7.15
N ARG A 101 2.39 -2.77 7.98
CA ARG A 101 2.11 -2.11 9.27
C ARG A 101 1.91 -0.59 9.17
N CYS A 102 1.51 -0.08 8.02
CA CYS A 102 1.26 1.34 7.82
C CYS A 102 -0.16 1.71 8.25
N HIS A 103 -0.36 2.94 8.72
CA HIS A 103 -1.68 3.51 9.00
C HIS A 103 -1.98 4.55 7.93
N LEU A 104 -2.97 4.27 7.10
CA LEU A 104 -3.40 5.13 5.99
C LEU A 104 -4.78 5.67 6.33
N ALA A 105 -4.91 6.98 6.51
CA ALA A 105 -6.12 7.58 7.08
C ALA A 105 -6.51 8.89 6.39
N ALA A 106 -7.79 9.28 6.52
CA ALA A 106 -8.30 10.60 6.17
C ALA A 106 -7.85 11.09 4.77
N HIS A 107 -7.99 10.25 3.75
CA HIS A 107 -7.50 10.53 2.40
C HIS A 107 -8.41 9.90 1.33
N ASP A 108 -8.43 10.47 0.12
CA ASP A 108 -9.27 9.94 -0.97
C ASP A 108 -8.68 8.65 -1.56
N LYS A 109 -7.46 8.73 -2.13
CA LYS A 109 -6.83 7.68 -2.94
C LYS A 109 -5.67 7.04 -2.16
N ALA A 110 -5.91 5.93 -1.46
CA ALA A 110 -4.90 5.37 -0.56
C ALA A 110 -3.70 4.75 -1.29
N VAL A 111 -3.89 3.64 -2.01
CA VAL A 111 -2.78 2.90 -2.67
C VAL A 111 -3.10 2.59 -4.13
N LEU A 112 -2.27 3.09 -5.04
CA LEU A 112 -2.36 2.80 -6.48
C LEU A 112 -1.24 1.85 -6.91
N VAL A 113 -1.63 0.78 -7.61
CA VAL A 113 -0.71 -0.17 -8.25
C VAL A 113 -1.05 -0.19 -9.74
N GLY A 114 -0.14 0.33 -10.57
CA GLY A 114 -0.37 0.53 -12.01
C GLY A 114 -1.27 1.74 -12.34
N ALA A 115 -0.69 2.76 -12.97
CA ALA A 115 -1.32 4.07 -13.11
C ALA A 115 -2.38 4.13 -14.23
N SER A 116 -2.18 3.39 -15.30
CA SER A 116 -2.95 3.53 -16.54
C SER A 116 -3.00 2.21 -17.31
N SER A 117 -4.13 1.93 -17.96
CA SER A 117 -4.26 0.76 -18.86
C SER A 117 -3.40 0.86 -20.12
N GLY A 118 -2.77 2.01 -20.37
CA GLY A 118 -1.79 2.19 -21.45
C GLY A 118 -0.36 1.75 -21.10
N HIS A 119 -0.03 1.56 -19.82
CA HIS A 119 1.31 1.16 -19.36
C HIS A 119 1.37 -0.36 -19.22
N VAL A 120 1.37 -1.04 -20.36
CA VAL A 120 1.30 -2.51 -20.48
C VAL A 120 2.50 -3.23 -19.86
N GLU A 121 3.61 -2.51 -19.65
CA GLU A 121 4.80 -2.95 -18.91
C GLU A 121 4.53 -3.15 -17.41
N ASP A 122 3.46 -2.57 -16.85
CA ASP A 122 3.10 -2.73 -15.42
C ASP A 122 2.65 -4.17 -15.07
N ARG A 123 2.60 -5.09 -16.03
CA ARG A 123 2.41 -6.53 -15.77
C ARG A 123 3.52 -7.15 -14.90
N CYS A 124 4.69 -6.52 -14.85
CA CYS A 124 5.78 -6.98 -13.99
C CYS A 124 5.62 -6.58 -12.52
N ILE A 125 4.67 -5.69 -12.18
CA ILE A 125 4.52 -5.16 -10.82
C ILE A 125 4.08 -6.27 -9.86
N ARG A 126 4.84 -6.45 -8.78
CA ARG A 126 4.51 -7.30 -7.64
C ARG A 126 4.51 -6.46 -6.37
N VAL A 127 3.42 -6.51 -5.61
CA VAL A 127 3.29 -5.78 -4.33
C VAL A 127 2.72 -6.68 -3.25
N THR A 128 3.31 -6.61 -2.05
CA THR A 128 2.74 -7.22 -0.85
C THR A 128 2.27 -6.12 0.09
N ILE A 129 1.01 -6.18 0.52
CA ILE A 129 0.43 -5.23 1.47
C ILE A 129 -0.07 -6.01 2.67
N HIS A 130 0.50 -5.78 3.84
CA HIS A 130 0.12 -6.56 5.01
C HIS A 130 0.14 -5.82 6.33
N HIS A 131 -0.74 -6.25 7.24
CA HIS A 131 -0.84 -5.69 8.59
C HIS A 131 -1.05 -4.16 8.61
N CYS A 132 -1.50 -3.56 7.51
CA CYS A 132 -1.82 -2.15 7.44
C CYS A 132 -3.22 -1.89 8.00
N PHE A 133 -3.43 -0.66 8.44
CA PHE A 133 -4.73 -0.16 8.86
C PHE A 133 -5.17 0.97 7.92
N PHE A 134 -6.26 0.76 7.21
CA PHE A 134 -6.90 1.74 6.36
C PHE A 134 -8.12 2.31 7.07
N ASP A 135 -8.05 3.58 7.47
CA ASP A 135 -8.96 4.21 8.42
C ASP A 135 -9.71 5.39 7.80
N GLY A 136 -10.93 5.12 7.30
CA GLY A 136 -11.78 6.17 6.74
C GLY A 136 -11.29 6.75 5.42
N THR A 137 -10.37 6.07 4.74
CA THR A 137 -9.93 6.41 3.39
C THR A 137 -11.00 6.09 2.36
N ARG A 138 -11.19 6.95 1.35
CA ARG A 138 -12.37 6.87 0.47
C ARG A 138 -12.33 5.67 -0.47
N GLN A 139 -11.16 5.32 -1.02
CA GLN A 139 -10.97 4.26 -2.02
C GLN A 139 -9.51 3.80 -2.16
N ARG A 140 -9.31 2.74 -2.96
CA ARG A 140 -8.00 2.17 -3.37
C ARG A 140 -7.23 1.48 -2.24
N HIS A 141 -7.73 0.36 -1.75
CA HIS A 141 -7.12 -0.42 -0.66
C HIS A 141 -6.62 -1.84 -1.07
N PRO A 142 -5.90 -2.04 -2.20
CA PRO A 142 -5.47 -1.09 -3.24
C PRO A 142 -6.45 -0.97 -4.43
N ARG A 143 -6.13 -0.09 -5.40
CA ARG A 143 -6.59 -0.24 -6.79
C ARG A 143 -5.44 -0.75 -7.64
N VAL A 144 -5.68 -1.80 -8.42
CA VAL A 144 -4.63 -2.50 -9.16
C VAL A 144 -4.96 -2.60 -10.64
N ARG A 145 -3.98 -2.30 -11.49
CA ARG A 145 -3.95 -2.65 -12.92
C ARG A 145 -2.71 -3.47 -13.19
N PHE A 146 -2.84 -4.51 -14.00
CA PHE A 146 -1.81 -5.44 -14.46
C PHE A 146 -1.05 -6.20 -13.36
N GLY A 147 -0.65 -5.55 -12.27
CA GLY A 147 0.19 -6.12 -11.24
C GLY A 147 -0.43 -7.28 -10.47
N ARG A 148 0.44 -7.96 -9.74
CA ARG A 148 0.12 -9.05 -8.82
C ARG A 148 0.22 -8.54 -7.39
N VAL A 149 -0.85 -8.68 -6.62
CA VAL A 149 -0.89 -8.17 -5.23
C VAL A 149 -1.27 -9.27 -4.26
N HIS A 150 -0.41 -9.50 -3.27
CA HIS A 150 -0.80 -10.24 -2.08
C HIS A 150 -1.17 -9.27 -0.96
N LEU A 151 -2.46 -9.27 -0.61
CA LEU A 151 -3.07 -8.43 0.39
C LEU A 151 -3.47 -9.31 1.57
N TYR A 152 -2.76 -9.24 2.72
CA TYR A 152 -3.10 -10.09 3.85
C TYR A 152 -3.07 -9.44 5.23
N ASN A 153 -3.98 -9.87 6.10
CA ASN A 153 -4.10 -9.38 7.48
C ASN A 153 -4.13 -7.86 7.62
N ASN A 154 -4.72 -7.16 6.66
CA ASN A 154 -4.99 -5.73 6.78
C ASN A 154 -6.35 -5.52 7.43
N TYR A 155 -6.50 -4.38 8.09
CA TYR A 155 -7.80 -3.93 8.58
C TYR A 155 -8.22 -2.70 7.78
N THR A 156 -9.39 -2.75 7.15
CA THR A 156 -9.96 -1.63 6.40
C THR A 156 -11.32 -1.28 7.00
N ARG A 157 -11.56 0.00 7.31
CA ARG A 157 -12.87 0.44 7.80
C ARG A 157 -13.36 1.72 7.15
N ASP A 158 -14.68 1.84 7.12
CA ASP A 158 -15.39 3.10 6.86
C ASP A 158 -15.00 3.77 5.53
N TRP A 159 -14.80 2.97 4.47
CA TRP A 159 -14.48 3.48 3.15
C TRP A 159 -15.66 4.20 2.49
N GLY A 160 -15.34 5.13 1.58
CA GLY A 160 -16.33 6.02 0.96
C GLY A 160 -16.87 5.59 -0.40
N ILE A 161 -16.22 4.66 -1.10
CA ILE A 161 -16.69 4.12 -2.40
C ILE A 161 -16.55 2.59 -2.44
N TYR A 162 -15.32 2.07 -2.38
CA TYR A 162 -14.99 0.65 -2.34
C TYR A 162 -13.71 0.42 -1.52
N ALA A 163 -13.47 -0.81 -1.07
CA ALA A 163 -12.21 -1.18 -0.44
C ALA A 163 -11.15 -1.51 -1.51
N VAL A 164 -11.19 -2.70 -2.10
CA VAL A 164 -10.22 -3.19 -3.10
C VAL A 164 -10.79 -3.07 -4.50
N CYS A 165 -9.99 -2.64 -5.47
CA CYS A 165 -10.38 -2.66 -6.88
C CYS A 165 -9.38 -3.42 -7.74
N ALA A 166 -9.88 -4.44 -8.44
CA ALA A 166 -9.15 -5.16 -9.47
C ALA A 166 -9.58 -4.64 -10.85
N SER A 167 -8.63 -4.03 -11.56
CA SER A 167 -8.81 -3.57 -12.93
C SER A 167 -7.96 -4.38 -13.91
N VAL A 168 -7.96 -4.01 -15.18
CA VAL A 168 -7.39 -4.73 -16.34
C VAL A 168 -6.22 -5.63 -15.98
N GLU A 169 -6.41 -6.94 -16.19
CA GLU A 169 -5.42 -8.00 -16.03
C GLU A 169 -4.74 -8.13 -14.64
N SER A 170 -5.19 -7.40 -13.62
CA SER A 170 -4.64 -7.54 -12.26
C SER A 170 -5.08 -8.83 -11.59
N GLN A 171 -4.24 -9.36 -10.71
CA GLN A 171 -4.59 -10.49 -9.85
C GLN A 171 -4.28 -10.16 -8.40
N ILE A 172 -5.28 -10.29 -7.53
CA ILE A 172 -5.18 -9.94 -6.11
C ILE A 172 -5.57 -11.15 -5.26
N ILE A 173 -4.67 -11.57 -4.38
CA ILE A 173 -4.98 -12.53 -3.31
C ILE A 173 -5.30 -11.70 -2.07
N SER A 174 -6.57 -11.70 -1.66
CA SER A 174 -7.05 -11.12 -0.41
C SER A 174 -7.16 -12.23 0.63
N GLN A 175 -6.24 -12.27 1.60
CA GLN A 175 -6.13 -13.36 2.54
C GLN A 175 -6.20 -12.88 4.01
N CYS A 176 -7.21 -13.35 4.73
CA CYS A 176 -7.41 -13.08 6.15
C CYS A 176 -7.39 -11.58 6.51
N ASN A 177 -7.86 -10.72 5.62
CA ASN A 177 -8.12 -9.31 5.87
C ASN A 177 -9.42 -9.13 6.66
N ILE A 178 -9.57 -7.95 7.26
CA ILE A 178 -10.74 -7.57 8.03
C ILE A 178 -11.34 -6.32 7.38
N TYR A 179 -12.58 -6.42 6.92
CA TYR A 179 -13.31 -5.33 6.28
C TYR A 179 -14.49 -4.95 7.14
N LYS A 180 -14.46 -3.77 7.76
CA LYS A 180 -15.59 -3.22 8.50
C LYS A 180 -16.25 -2.10 7.70
N ALA A 181 -17.35 -2.41 7.04
CA ALA A 181 -18.06 -1.45 6.22
C ALA A 181 -18.60 -0.27 7.06
N GLY A 182 -18.58 0.93 6.47
CA GLY A 182 -19.24 2.12 6.98
C GLY A 182 -20.62 2.27 6.37
N GLU A 183 -20.93 3.44 5.81
CA GLU A 183 -22.13 3.65 4.99
C GLU A 183 -22.07 2.80 3.71
N LYS A 184 -20.94 2.85 2.99
CA LYS A 184 -20.74 2.03 1.79
C LYS A 184 -20.35 0.60 2.17
N LYS A 185 -20.94 -0.35 1.44
CA LYS A 185 -20.84 -1.79 1.71
C LYS A 185 -19.98 -2.57 0.72
N ARG A 186 -19.73 -2.00 -0.47
CA ARG A 186 -18.96 -2.65 -1.53
C ARG A 186 -17.50 -2.84 -1.12
N VAL A 187 -17.09 -4.07 -0.84
CA VAL A 187 -15.68 -4.35 -0.50
C VAL A 187 -14.85 -4.43 -1.77
N PHE A 188 -15.25 -5.31 -2.70
CA PHE A 188 -14.54 -5.54 -3.95
C PHE A 188 -15.21 -4.84 -5.12
N MET A 189 -14.41 -4.21 -5.97
CA MET A 189 -14.83 -3.58 -7.22
C MET A 189 -14.01 -4.15 -8.38
N TYR A 190 -14.69 -4.51 -9.46
CA TYR A 190 -14.05 -4.94 -10.70
C TYR A 190 -14.24 -3.82 -11.72
N MET A 191 -13.14 -3.28 -12.23
CA MET A 191 -13.16 -2.15 -13.16
C MET A 191 -12.60 -2.57 -14.51
N GLU A 192 -13.48 -2.57 -15.49
CA GLU A 192 -13.17 -2.89 -16.88
C GLU A 192 -12.40 -1.75 -17.55
N GLU A 193 -11.22 -2.06 -18.11
CA GLU A 193 -10.41 -1.14 -18.89
C GLU A 193 -9.83 -1.90 -20.11
N GLN A 194 -9.50 -1.19 -21.18
CA GLN A 194 -8.82 -1.76 -22.34
C GLN A 194 -7.31 -1.55 -22.19
N ALA A 195 -6.54 -2.64 -22.21
CA ALA A 195 -5.09 -2.57 -22.29
C ALA A 195 -4.65 -2.08 -23.68
N ALA A 196 -3.62 -1.24 -23.75
CA ALA A 196 -3.19 -0.67 -25.04
C ALA A 196 -2.69 -1.70 -26.07
N ASP A 197 -2.31 -2.89 -25.63
CA ASP A 197 -1.86 -4.01 -26.48
C ASP A 197 -2.93 -5.09 -26.67
N ARG A 198 -4.20 -4.80 -26.32
CA ARG A 198 -5.33 -5.73 -26.46
C ARG A 198 -6.51 -5.04 -27.14
N ASP A 199 -7.23 -5.81 -27.95
CA ASP A 199 -8.48 -5.37 -28.59
C ASP A 199 -9.72 -5.61 -27.71
N GLN A 200 -9.54 -6.19 -26.53
CA GLN A 200 -10.63 -6.55 -25.62
C GLN A 200 -10.55 -5.75 -24.30
N ILE A 201 -11.71 -5.34 -23.82
CA ILE A 201 -11.89 -4.78 -22.47
C ILE A 201 -11.88 -5.93 -21.46
N SER A 202 -11.13 -5.78 -20.37
CA SER A 202 -11.14 -6.75 -19.28
C SER A 202 -11.02 -6.07 -17.93
N SER A 203 -11.44 -6.78 -16.88
CA SER A 203 -11.15 -6.42 -15.49
C SER A 203 -10.08 -7.35 -14.91
N GLY A 204 -9.73 -7.13 -13.65
CA GLY A 204 -8.84 -8.03 -12.91
C GLY A 204 -9.61 -9.09 -12.13
N ARG A 205 -8.88 -9.88 -11.35
CA ARG A 205 -9.43 -10.97 -10.52
C ARG A 205 -9.02 -10.80 -9.07
N ILE A 206 -9.91 -11.16 -8.16
CA ILE A 206 -9.66 -11.17 -6.72
C ILE A 206 -10.01 -12.56 -6.19
N ARG A 207 -9.06 -13.22 -5.53
CA ARG A 207 -9.26 -14.45 -4.77
C ARG A 207 -9.32 -14.07 -3.29
N SER A 208 -10.46 -14.33 -2.64
CA SER A 208 -10.72 -13.98 -1.24
C SER A 208 -10.66 -15.24 -0.37
N GLU A 209 -9.80 -15.25 0.65
CA GLU A 209 -9.49 -16.43 1.46
C GLU A 209 -9.47 -16.10 2.96
N GLY A 210 -10.47 -16.56 3.72
CA GLY A 210 -10.52 -16.35 5.16
C GLY A 210 -10.72 -14.88 5.60
N ASP A 211 -11.15 -14.00 4.69
CA ASP A 211 -11.48 -12.61 4.99
C ASP A 211 -12.69 -12.51 5.93
N LEU A 212 -12.64 -11.55 6.86
CA LEU A 212 -13.71 -11.24 7.81
C LEU A 212 -14.46 -9.98 7.40
N PHE A 213 -15.71 -10.12 7.00
CA PHE A 213 -16.59 -9.01 6.65
C PHE A 213 -17.50 -8.63 7.82
N LEU A 214 -17.44 -7.37 8.24
CA LEU A 214 -18.19 -6.82 9.36
C LEU A 214 -19.14 -5.71 8.87
N ASN A 215 -20.25 -5.52 9.59
CA ASN A 215 -21.25 -4.48 9.34
C ASN A 215 -21.88 -4.53 7.94
N GLY A 216 -22.17 -5.74 7.45
CA GLY A 216 -22.77 -5.95 6.13
C GLY A 216 -21.84 -5.59 4.98
N GLY A 217 -20.52 -5.71 5.16
CA GLY A 217 -19.58 -5.66 4.03
C GLY A 217 -19.90 -6.79 3.05
N GLU A 218 -20.24 -6.41 1.82
CA GLU A 218 -20.66 -7.35 0.79
C GLU A 218 -19.48 -7.60 -0.16
N GLN A 219 -19.11 -8.88 -0.28
CA GLN A 219 -18.37 -9.38 -1.41
C GLN A 219 -19.31 -9.33 -2.62
N HIS A 220 -19.33 -8.20 -3.33
CA HIS A 220 -19.94 -8.20 -4.65
C HIS A 220 -19.06 -9.10 -5.53
N ALA A 221 -19.58 -10.27 -5.90
CA ALA A 221 -18.99 -11.07 -6.96
C ALA A 221 -18.97 -10.22 -8.23
N ALA A 222 -17.93 -10.40 -9.06
CA ALA A 222 -18.00 -9.95 -10.44
C ALA A 222 -19.32 -10.43 -11.03
N TYR A 223 -20.05 -9.58 -11.76
CA TYR A 223 -21.19 -10.05 -12.53
C TYR A 223 -20.72 -11.30 -13.30
N ALA A 224 -21.50 -12.37 -13.19
CA ALA A 224 -21.34 -13.62 -13.93
C ALA A 224 -21.61 -13.42 -15.44
N SER A 225 -21.12 -12.32 -16.01
CA SER A 225 -20.96 -12.11 -17.43
C SER A 225 -19.48 -12.31 -17.73
N ASP A 226 -19.09 -13.58 -17.92
CA ASP A 226 -18.11 -14.10 -18.90
C ASP A 226 -17.15 -13.12 -19.61
N ALA A 227 -16.50 -12.19 -18.90
CA ALA A 227 -15.52 -11.27 -19.47
C ALA A 227 -14.35 -10.95 -18.52
N ALA A 228 -14.13 -11.78 -17.50
CA ALA A 228 -12.76 -11.97 -17.05
C ALA A 228 -12.07 -12.82 -18.13
N GLY A 229 -11.68 -12.19 -19.25
CA GLY A 229 -11.14 -12.86 -20.44
C GLY A 229 -10.13 -13.97 -20.07
N ASP A 230 -10.00 -14.97 -20.94
CA ASP A 230 -9.29 -16.26 -20.76
C ASP A 230 -7.83 -16.20 -20.24
N ALA A 231 -7.31 -15.04 -19.84
CA ALA A 231 -6.04 -14.91 -19.15
C ALA A 231 -6.00 -15.86 -17.93
N PRO A 232 -5.06 -16.82 -17.89
CA PRO A 232 -4.95 -17.75 -16.77
C PRO A 232 -4.55 -17.00 -15.50
N TRP A 233 -5.02 -17.50 -14.35
CA TRP A 233 -4.44 -17.11 -13.07
C TRP A 233 -3.03 -17.71 -12.99
N ASP A 234 -2.02 -16.87 -12.81
CA ASP A 234 -0.60 -17.24 -12.83
C ASP A 234 0.16 -16.71 -11.61
N PHE A 235 -0.54 -16.13 -10.64
CA PHE A 235 0.05 -15.56 -9.44
C PHE A 235 0.01 -16.54 -8.27
N GLU A 236 1.18 -17.05 -7.91
CA GLU A 236 1.39 -17.85 -6.71
C GLU A 236 2.26 -17.09 -5.72
N VAL A 237 1.81 -17.00 -4.46
CA VAL A 237 2.53 -16.26 -3.40
C VAL A 237 3.91 -16.88 -3.13
N GLN A 238 4.00 -18.20 -3.28
CA GLN A 238 5.20 -18.99 -3.03
C GLN A 238 6.34 -18.64 -4.00
N ASP A 239 6.00 -18.13 -5.19
CA ASP A 239 6.99 -17.65 -6.16
C ASP A 239 7.62 -16.31 -5.74
N CYS A 240 6.96 -15.58 -4.83
CA CYS A 240 7.44 -14.28 -4.34
C CYS A 240 8.28 -14.40 -3.07
N TYR A 241 7.95 -15.33 -2.16
CA TYR A 241 8.71 -15.57 -0.92
C TYR A 241 8.39 -16.92 -0.27
N GLN A 242 9.35 -17.45 0.50
CA GLN A 242 9.27 -18.78 1.10
C GLN A 242 8.25 -18.93 2.23
N SER A 243 7.95 -17.85 2.97
CA SER A 243 7.02 -17.88 4.10
C SER A 243 6.36 -16.53 4.31
N CYS A 244 5.10 -16.52 4.76
CA CYS A 244 4.42 -15.33 5.24
C CYS A 244 3.84 -15.51 6.64
N SER A 245 3.63 -14.40 7.32
CA SER A 245 3.08 -14.33 8.68
C SER A 245 1.55 -14.24 8.68
N VAL A 246 0.87 -14.94 7.76
CA VAL A 246 -0.58 -14.92 7.66
C VAL A 246 -1.18 -15.60 8.89
N GLN A 247 -2.13 -14.93 9.54
CA GLN A 247 -2.88 -15.46 10.68
C GLN A 247 -4.39 -15.32 10.43
N PRO A 248 -5.24 -16.17 11.03
CA PRO A 248 -6.68 -16.06 10.85
C PRO A 248 -7.22 -14.67 11.21
N ALA A 249 -8.13 -14.16 10.38
CA ALA A 249 -8.83 -12.90 10.67
C ALA A 249 -9.62 -13.02 11.98
N SER A 250 -9.40 -12.11 12.91
CA SER A 250 -10.03 -12.16 14.23
C SER A 250 -10.21 -10.77 14.84
N MET A 251 -11.09 -10.66 15.84
CA MET A 251 -11.25 -9.41 16.60
C MET A 251 -10.01 -9.04 17.41
N ALA A 252 -9.17 -10.02 17.79
CA ALA A 252 -7.88 -9.77 18.43
C ALA A 252 -6.89 -9.15 17.43
N LEU A 253 -6.78 -9.73 16.23
CA LEU A 253 -5.98 -9.17 15.14
C LEU A 253 -6.44 -7.75 14.79
N LYS A 254 -7.76 -7.53 14.65
CA LYS A 254 -8.33 -6.20 14.44
C LYS A 254 -7.80 -5.19 15.46
N LYS A 255 -7.92 -5.49 16.76
CA LYS A 255 -7.45 -4.60 17.84
C LYS A 255 -5.95 -4.37 17.76
N LEU A 256 -5.17 -5.42 17.45
CA LEU A 256 -3.73 -5.31 17.27
C LEU A 256 -3.39 -4.31 16.16
N LEU A 257 -4.01 -4.45 14.99
CA LEU A 257 -3.77 -3.57 13.84
C LEU A 257 -4.14 -2.12 14.15
N GLN A 258 -5.26 -1.89 14.85
CA GLN A 258 -5.66 -0.54 15.29
C GLN A 258 -4.65 0.12 16.23
N CYS A 259 -3.92 -0.67 17.02
CA CYS A 259 -2.96 -0.15 17.99
C CYS A 259 -1.51 -0.10 17.47
N ARG A 260 -1.18 -0.90 16.46
CA ARG A 260 0.21 -1.18 16.05
C ARG A 260 0.55 -0.76 14.62
N ALA A 261 -0.46 -0.43 13.81
CA ALA A 261 -0.23 0.13 12.49
C ALA A 261 0.09 1.62 12.59
N GLY A 262 1.00 2.07 11.72
CA GLY A 262 1.50 3.44 11.68
C GLY A 262 2.78 3.64 12.46
N TRP A 263 3.15 4.90 12.62
CA TRP A 263 4.30 5.31 13.41
C TRP A 263 4.16 4.85 14.86
N GLU A 264 5.23 4.27 15.39
CA GLU A 264 5.36 3.93 16.80
C GLU A 264 6.64 4.52 17.37
N LEU A 265 6.62 4.87 18.65
CA LEU A 265 7.81 5.30 19.39
C LEU A 265 8.70 4.07 19.70
N VAL A 266 9.38 3.58 18.68
CA VAL A 266 10.40 2.53 18.78
C VAL A 266 11.76 3.21 18.93
N PRO A 267 12.61 2.86 19.90
CA PRO A 267 13.96 3.41 19.99
C PRO A 267 14.79 3.12 18.74
N LEU A 268 15.69 4.04 18.39
CA LEU A 268 16.73 3.73 17.40
C LEU A 268 17.61 2.60 17.95
N PRO A 269 18.13 1.71 17.08
CA PRO A 269 19.19 0.81 17.46
C PRO A 269 20.39 1.63 17.99
N PRO A 270 21.16 1.12 18.95
CA PRO A 270 22.43 1.75 19.30
C PRO A 270 23.32 1.81 18.07
N ASP A 271 24.06 2.91 17.92
CA ASP A 271 25.06 3.03 16.86
C ASP A 271 26.05 1.86 16.97
N VAL A 272 26.21 1.12 15.89
CA VAL A 272 27.26 0.11 15.81
C VAL A 272 28.57 0.87 15.63
N SER A 273 29.32 1.08 16.71
CA SER A 273 30.70 1.56 16.61
C SER A 273 31.48 0.53 15.78
N SER A 274 31.89 0.88 14.58
CA SER A 274 32.81 0.07 13.78
C SER A 274 34.17 0.05 14.48
N THR A 275 34.34 -0.81 15.47
CA THR A 275 35.66 -1.24 15.91
C THR A 275 36.09 -2.38 15.02
N ASP A 276 36.47 -2.06 13.78
CA ASP A 276 37.26 -2.95 12.91
C ASP A 276 38.10 -2.09 11.95
N ASP A 277 38.87 -1.18 12.52
CA ASP A 277 40.20 -0.86 12.01
C ASP A 277 41.18 -1.76 12.76
N LYS A 278 41.40 -2.98 12.26
CA LYS A 278 42.63 -3.79 12.38
C LYS A 278 42.38 -5.22 11.87
N LEU A 279 42.71 -5.45 10.60
CA LEU A 279 43.78 -6.36 10.16
C LEU A 279 43.99 -6.24 8.65
#